data_AF-A0A0B7GP02-F1
#
_entry.id   AF-A0A0B7GP02-F1
#
_cell.length_a   1.000
_cell.length_b   1.000
_cell.length_c   1.000
_cell.angle_alpha   90.00
_cell.angle_beta   90.00
_cell.angle_gamma   90.00
#
_symmetry.space_group_name_H-M   'P 1'
#
loop_
_entity.id
_entity.type
_entity.pdbx_description
1 polymer ?
#
loop_
_entity_poly.entity_id
_entity_poly.type
_entity_poly.pdbx_seq_one_letter_code
_entity_poly.pdbx_strand_id
1 'polypeptide(L)'
;MGIEVYCGSLDSQVESTTAMTKSQLDSYKELGNSLEQVENSVSDLSGKAYDSFRAFITSVIIPLKETGIALAEAIQEDVKSLPKEYRAQVADEDLQEDKLIEDIQHYDQLIAANQASIDAIEVNKSTSSGNFQNLQRLQSLQKLGDTYSSARDKLQEKLDKLRAFNASSPEIFGDIDALAQAIDTGLGQLASSWDANTWTYSIPADLSWTTVAGELKANRDFAKKYQIERPQNLSWKEYNSYITGLRQQAEELKKVDGWDDEAVKNYINQVKSSTAKLQTGQEFYNKRDELYAQTKEVGSDVYTGMYAASKMSSREKLELVLKHLGAEVDEHNFMHLTSATHKFSDKMPPHGDFLMYFRKDVILTFKDKSLKEDKSGLGQQIHLFRYYLDRQAIYYIRNNYEGASDYEKLLAYGEEQGLTFDYTTGANYHNRYDKDTDVFRRPYNMKVQVPQENTFDQENDFNNARMVEFIVNLETGEFETQWDAYDQHKLPNGRYDSNPEHYTHDELHEIANTESFNYGPSKGHNEPNKGIYAGQHDRLDVTQPSDSELRQKAKSIFKSEDDLGKKGGQYADIVKGGGHKDYEAWQERTKDMSEKEKVEEYHKFKNYTTKFRVNPGYRDYTNSDVYVWDHQ
;
A
#
# COMPACT_ATOMS: atom_id res chain seq x y z
N MET A 1 -30.01 -34.85 27.53
CA MET A 1 -28.60 -35.20 27.74
C MET A 1 -27.88 -33.87 27.69
N GLY A 2 -27.28 -33.41 28.80
CA GLY A 2 -26.56 -32.15 28.85
C GLY A 2 -25.25 -32.21 28.07
N ILE A 3 -24.61 -31.06 27.84
CA ILE A 3 -23.29 -30.95 27.20
C ILE A 3 -22.20 -31.46 28.16
N GLU A 4 -21.34 -32.36 27.67
CA GLU A 4 -20.21 -32.90 28.42
C GLU A 4 -18.93 -32.77 27.60
N VAL A 5 -17.89 -32.16 28.19
CA VAL A 5 -16.57 -32.05 27.56
C VAL A 5 -15.50 -32.54 28.53
N TYR A 6 -14.70 -33.50 28.06
CA TYR A 6 -13.54 -34.02 28.77
C TYR A 6 -12.27 -33.70 27.98
N CYS A 7 -11.38 -32.89 28.56
CA CYS A 7 -10.14 -32.45 27.92
C CYS A 7 -9.30 -33.63 27.44
N GLY A 8 -9.16 -34.68 28.27
CA GLY A 8 -8.42 -35.89 27.90
C GLY A 8 -9.05 -36.67 26.74
N SER A 9 -10.38 -36.63 26.60
CA SER A 9 -11.06 -37.23 25.45
C SER A 9 -10.84 -36.43 24.17
N LEU A 10 -10.87 -35.09 24.23
CA LEU A 10 -10.53 -34.25 23.09
C LEU A 10 -9.09 -34.49 22.61
N ASP A 11 -8.12 -34.56 23.54
CA ASP A 11 -6.73 -34.83 23.19
C ASP A 11 -6.56 -36.24 22.58
N SER A 12 -7.24 -37.25 23.14
CA SER A 12 -7.25 -38.61 22.58
C SER A 12 -7.87 -38.67 21.19
N GLN A 13 -8.91 -37.86 20.92
CA GLN A 13 -9.52 -37.74 19.59
C GLN A 13 -8.54 -37.12 18.59
N VAL A 14 -7.76 -36.12 18.99
CA VAL A 14 -6.70 -35.56 18.13
C VAL A 14 -5.66 -36.61 17.77
N GLU A 15 -5.16 -37.35 18.75
CA GLU A 15 -4.14 -38.39 18.53
C GLU A 15 -4.62 -39.48 17.57
N SER A 16 -5.79 -40.06 17.87
CA SER A 16 -6.37 -41.14 17.08
C SER A 16 -6.74 -40.70 15.65
N THR A 17 -7.35 -39.52 15.50
CA THR A 17 -7.73 -38.97 14.19
C THR A 17 -6.51 -38.57 13.36
N THR A 18 -5.47 -38.04 14.00
CA THR A 18 -4.21 -37.72 13.32
C THR A 18 -3.51 -38.99 12.81
N ALA A 19 -3.52 -40.07 13.61
CA ALA A 19 -2.97 -41.36 13.18
C ALA A 19 -3.76 -41.95 11.99
N MET A 20 -5.09 -41.87 12.03
CA MET A 20 -5.97 -42.34 10.95
C MET A 20 -5.72 -41.56 9.65
N THR A 21 -5.75 -40.22 9.69
CA THR A 21 -5.56 -39.38 8.49
C THR A 21 -4.16 -39.54 7.92
N LYS A 22 -3.14 -39.72 8.76
CA LYS A 22 -1.78 -40.04 8.29
C LYS A 22 -1.73 -41.35 7.52
N SER A 23 -2.38 -42.41 8.03
CA SER A 23 -2.49 -43.68 7.30
C SER A 23 -3.23 -43.52 5.97
N GLN A 24 -4.28 -42.69 5.91
CA GLN A 24 -5.00 -42.40 4.66
C GLN A 24 -4.10 -41.68 3.64
N LEU A 25 -3.33 -40.68 4.08
CA LEU A 25 -2.39 -39.96 3.23
C LEU A 25 -1.31 -40.89 2.65
N ASP A 26 -0.79 -41.81 3.47
CA ASP A 26 0.16 -42.84 3.01
C ASP A 26 -0.47 -43.76 1.94
N SER A 27 -1.73 -44.18 2.14
CA SER A 27 -2.47 -44.96 1.14
C SER A 27 -2.73 -44.17 -0.16
N TYR A 28 -3.06 -42.88 -0.08
CA TYR A 28 -3.22 -42.04 -1.27
C TYR A 28 -1.91 -41.86 -2.05
N LYS A 29 -0.77 -41.84 -1.35
CA LYS A 29 0.55 -41.83 -2.00
C LYS A 29 0.81 -43.14 -2.76
N GLU A 30 0.49 -44.28 -2.16
CA GLU A 30 0.60 -45.58 -2.85
C GLU A 30 -0.33 -45.66 -4.06
N LEU A 31 -1.58 -45.22 -3.92
CA LEU A 31 -2.54 -45.12 -5.02
C LEU A 31 -1.98 -44.23 -6.15
N GLY A 32 -1.39 -43.09 -5.81
CA GLY A 32 -0.72 -42.21 -6.77
C GLY A 32 0.33 -42.94 -7.61
N ASN A 33 1.20 -43.71 -6.98
CA ASN A 33 2.22 -44.51 -7.67
C ASN A 33 1.60 -45.54 -8.62
N SER A 34 0.51 -46.20 -8.21
CA SER A 34 -0.19 -47.17 -9.08
C SER A 34 -0.87 -46.49 -10.27
N LEU A 35 -1.47 -45.31 -10.08
CA LEU A 35 -2.10 -44.57 -11.17
C LEU A 35 -1.07 -44.09 -12.20
N GLU A 36 0.09 -43.61 -11.74
CA GLU A 36 1.20 -43.20 -12.62
C GLU A 36 1.73 -44.37 -13.47
N GLN A 37 1.79 -45.58 -12.91
CA GLN A 37 2.16 -46.78 -13.69
C GLN A 37 1.14 -47.08 -14.79
N VAL A 38 -0.16 -46.90 -14.53
CA VAL A 38 -1.21 -47.11 -15.54
C VAL A 38 -1.18 -46.03 -16.62
N GLU A 39 -0.99 -44.76 -16.26
CA GLU A 39 -0.87 -43.67 -17.25
C GLU A 39 0.32 -43.90 -18.19
N ASN A 40 1.44 -44.41 -17.69
CA ASN A 40 2.65 -44.69 -18.47
C ASN A 40 2.63 -46.03 -19.21
N SER A 41 1.58 -46.85 -19.05
CA SER A 41 1.49 -48.19 -19.66
C SER A 41 1.12 -48.20 -21.14
N VAL A 42 1.18 -47.07 -21.85
CA VAL A 42 0.69 -46.93 -23.25
C VAL A 42 1.37 -47.91 -24.22
N SER A 43 2.65 -48.23 -23.99
CA SER A 43 3.39 -49.22 -24.80
C SER A 43 2.94 -50.67 -24.57
N ASP A 44 2.39 -50.95 -23.39
CA ASP A 44 2.15 -52.31 -22.89
C ASP A 44 0.66 -52.67 -22.91
N LEU A 45 -0.20 -51.68 -22.65
CA LEU A 45 -1.66 -51.79 -22.57
C LEU A 45 -2.31 -50.88 -23.61
N SER A 46 -2.73 -51.45 -24.74
CA SER A 46 -3.29 -50.71 -25.88
C SER A 46 -4.70 -51.16 -26.26
N GLY A 47 -5.46 -50.27 -26.88
CA GLY A 47 -6.83 -50.50 -27.33
C GLY A 47 -7.86 -49.63 -26.62
N LYS A 48 -9.04 -49.49 -27.23
CA LYS A 48 -10.08 -48.53 -26.84
C LYS A 48 -10.46 -48.58 -25.35
N ALA A 49 -10.53 -49.78 -24.77
CA ALA A 49 -10.82 -49.95 -23.35
C ALA A 49 -9.74 -49.31 -22.47
N TYR A 50 -8.47 -49.62 -22.71
CA TYR A 50 -7.34 -49.06 -21.97
C TYR A 50 -7.17 -47.55 -22.21
N ASP A 51 -7.41 -47.08 -23.43
CA ASP A 51 -7.37 -45.64 -23.75
C ASP A 51 -8.46 -44.88 -22.99
N SER A 52 -9.70 -45.40 -22.98
CA SER A 52 -10.80 -44.80 -22.21
C SER A 52 -10.57 -44.87 -20.71
N PHE A 53 -9.95 -45.95 -20.20
CA PHE A 53 -9.63 -46.08 -18.79
C PHE A 53 -8.59 -45.05 -18.34
N ARG A 54 -7.53 -44.83 -19.13
CA ARG A 54 -6.55 -43.77 -18.87
C ARG A 54 -7.21 -42.39 -18.85
N ALA A 55 -8.04 -42.09 -19.84
CA ALA A 55 -8.76 -40.82 -19.87
C ALA A 55 -9.67 -40.63 -18.63
N PHE A 56 -10.32 -41.72 -18.18
CA PHE A 56 -11.13 -41.72 -16.96
C PHE A 56 -10.28 -41.58 -15.69
N ILE A 57 -9.10 -42.20 -15.62
CA ILE A 57 -8.15 -42.01 -14.52
C ILE A 57 -7.78 -40.54 -14.39
N THR A 58 -7.34 -39.91 -15.48
CA THR A 58 -6.89 -38.52 -15.47
C THR A 58 -8.04 -37.56 -15.13
N SER A 59 -9.26 -37.83 -15.63
CA SER A 59 -10.40 -36.91 -15.47
C SER A 59 -11.18 -37.09 -14.16
N VAL A 60 -11.13 -38.28 -13.54
CA VAL A 60 -11.99 -38.62 -12.39
C VAL A 60 -11.18 -39.18 -11.23
N ILE A 61 -10.38 -40.23 -11.44
CA ILE A 61 -9.72 -40.94 -10.33
C ILE A 61 -8.61 -40.11 -9.70
N ILE A 62 -7.81 -39.39 -10.49
CA ILE A 62 -6.78 -38.49 -9.96
C ILE A 62 -7.42 -37.35 -9.14
N PRO A 63 -8.41 -36.59 -9.66
CA PRO A 63 -9.13 -35.60 -8.86
C PRO A 63 -9.79 -36.17 -7.60
N LEU A 64 -10.31 -37.40 -7.64
CA LEU A 64 -10.93 -38.06 -6.48
C LEU A 64 -9.90 -38.34 -5.39
N LYS A 65 -8.72 -38.86 -5.79
CA LYS A 65 -7.58 -39.04 -4.88
C LYS A 65 -7.13 -37.70 -4.27
N GLU A 66 -7.00 -36.64 -5.08
CA GLU A 66 -6.62 -35.31 -4.59
C GLU A 66 -7.66 -34.71 -3.63
N THR A 67 -8.95 -34.95 -3.87
CA THR A 67 -10.04 -34.58 -2.94
C THR A 67 -9.94 -35.35 -1.63
N GLY A 68 -9.56 -36.63 -1.69
CA GLY A 68 -9.38 -37.47 -0.51
C GLY A 68 -8.20 -37.01 0.34
N ILE A 69 -7.11 -36.60 -0.31
CA ILE A 69 -5.97 -35.94 0.35
C ILE A 69 -6.43 -34.65 1.04
N ALA A 70 -7.15 -33.77 0.32
CA ALA A 70 -7.64 -32.51 0.86
C ALA A 70 -8.54 -32.73 2.09
N LEU A 71 -9.44 -33.72 2.04
CA LEU A 71 -10.31 -34.09 3.16
C LEU A 71 -9.50 -34.61 4.36
N ALA A 72 -8.51 -35.48 4.14
CA ALA A 72 -7.67 -36.00 5.21
C ALA A 72 -6.82 -34.91 5.88
N GLU A 73 -6.29 -33.97 5.09
CA GLU A 73 -5.54 -32.81 5.58
C GLU A 73 -6.45 -31.86 6.39
N ALA A 74 -7.64 -31.55 5.86
CA ALA A 74 -8.66 -30.74 6.52
C ALA A 74 -9.04 -31.32 7.89
N ILE A 75 -9.43 -32.60 7.93
CA ILE A 75 -9.78 -33.29 9.19
C ILE A 75 -8.62 -33.22 10.19
N GLN A 76 -7.39 -33.45 9.72
CA GLN A 76 -6.21 -33.45 10.58
C GLN A 76 -5.91 -32.07 11.17
N GLU A 77 -6.17 -30.99 10.43
CA GLU A 77 -5.98 -29.62 10.90
C GLU A 77 -7.11 -29.21 11.86
N ASP A 78 -8.36 -29.38 11.44
CA ASP A 78 -9.53 -28.92 12.19
C ASP A 78 -9.68 -29.67 13.53
N VAL A 79 -9.37 -30.98 13.57
CA VAL A 79 -9.45 -31.75 14.83
C VAL A 79 -8.48 -31.22 15.88
N LYS A 80 -7.31 -30.71 15.48
CA LYS A 80 -6.32 -30.10 16.40
C LYS A 80 -6.82 -28.76 16.95
N SER A 81 -7.68 -28.06 16.22
CA SER A 81 -8.26 -26.79 16.64
C SER A 81 -9.32 -26.96 17.72
N LEU A 82 -10.08 -28.07 17.71
CA LEU A 82 -11.14 -28.33 18.69
C LEU A 82 -10.70 -28.21 20.18
N PRO A 83 -9.68 -28.94 20.67
CA PRO A 83 -9.22 -28.78 22.05
C PRO A 83 -8.57 -27.41 22.33
N LYS A 84 -7.90 -26.82 21.33
CA LYS A 84 -7.30 -25.48 21.46
C LYS A 84 -8.37 -24.43 21.69
N GLU A 85 -9.45 -24.48 20.91
CA GLU A 85 -10.56 -23.54 20.99
C GLU A 85 -11.40 -23.73 22.26
N TYR A 86 -11.67 -24.97 22.67
CA TYR A 86 -12.35 -25.24 23.95
C TYR A 86 -11.61 -24.60 25.13
N ARG A 87 -10.29 -24.84 25.23
CA ARG A 87 -9.47 -24.29 26.31
C ARG A 87 -9.40 -22.77 26.30
N ALA A 88 -9.42 -22.16 25.11
CA ALA A 88 -9.37 -20.72 24.96
C ALA A 88 -10.70 -20.02 25.25
N GLN A 89 -11.82 -20.63 24.83
CA GLN A 89 -13.16 -20.01 24.89
C GLN A 89 -13.93 -20.39 26.16
N VAL A 90 -13.70 -21.59 26.69
CA VAL A 90 -14.47 -22.17 27.80
C VAL A 90 -13.61 -22.25 29.06
N ALA A 91 -12.78 -23.28 29.18
CA ALA A 91 -11.89 -23.52 30.33
C ALA A 91 -10.89 -24.64 30.03
N ASP A 92 -9.77 -24.68 30.76
CA ASP A 92 -8.82 -25.80 30.74
C ASP A 92 -9.16 -26.84 31.82
N GLU A 93 -10.40 -27.32 31.83
CA GLU A 93 -10.91 -28.35 32.73
C GLU A 93 -12.11 -29.08 32.13
N ASP A 94 -12.44 -30.23 32.70
CA ASP A 94 -13.61 -31.01 32.31
C ASP A 94 -14.89 -30.33 32.82
N LEU A 95 -15.88 -30.18 31.96
CA LEU A 95 -17.17 -29.55 32.30
C LEU A 95 -18.34 -30.45 31.90
N GLN A 96 -19.34 -30.47 32.78
CA GLN A 96 -20.62 -31.16 32.57
C GLN A 96 -21.74 -30.16 32.87
N GLU A 97 -22.57 -29.89 31.87
CA GLU A 97 -23.67 -28.92 31.98
C GLU A 97 -24.59 -29.23 33.15
N ASP A 98 -25.01 -30.49 33.30
CA ASP A 98 -25.95 -30.89 34.35
C ASP A 98 -25.36 -30.63 35.76
N LYS A 99 -24.05 -30.86 35.94
CA LYS A 99 -23.35 -30.58 37.20
C LYS A 99 -23.20 -29.07 37.46
N LEU A 100 -22.89 -28.30 36.42
CA LEU A 100 -22.84 -26.83 36.53
C LEU A 100 -24.20 -26.26 36.95
N ILE A 101 -25.29 -26.77 36.38
CA ILE A 101 -26.65 -26.37 36.74
C ILE A 101 -26.96 -26.74 38.19
N GLU A 102 -26.61 -27.96 38.62
CA GLU A 102 -26.80 -28.41 40.00
C GLU A 102 -26.04 -27.53 41.01
N ASP A 103 -24.75 -27.25 40.75
CA ASP A 103 -23.92 -26.41 41.61
C ASP A 103 -24.44 -24.96 41.67
N ILE A 104 -24.91 -24.40 40.53
CA ILE A 104 -25.55 -23.07 40.50
C ILE A 104 -26.80 -23.05 41.37
N GLN A 105 -27.68 -24.04 41.22
CA GLN A 105 -28.91 -24.16 42.03
C GLN A 105 -28.59 -24.30 43.52
N HIS A 106 -27.51 -25.01 43.87
CA HIS A 106 -27.05 -25.12 45.24
C HIS A 106 -26.59 -23.75 45.80
N TYR A 107 -25.81 -22.98 45.05
CA TYR A 107 -25.43 -21.63 45.47
C TYR A 107 -26.63 -20.67 45.55
N ASP A 108 -27.59 -20.76 44.64
CA ASP A 108 -28.83 -19.96 44.70
C ASP A 108 -29.59 -20.23 46.02
N GLN A 109 -29.64 -21.49 46.47
CA GLN A 109 -30.22 -21.87 47.77
C GLN A 109 -29.41 -21.30 48.96
N LEU A 110 -28.07 -21.34 48.90
CA LEU A 110 -27.21 -20.77 49.94
C LEU A 110 -27.35 -19.24 50.02
N ILE A 111 -27.45 -18.55 48.88
CA ILE A 111 -27.70 -17.11 48.80
C ILE A 111 -29.06 -16.78 49.43
N ALA A 112 -30.11 -17.50 49.07
CA ALA A 112 -31.46 -17.30 49.64
C ALA A 112 -31.49 -17.53 51.16
N ALA A 113 -30.84 -18.60 51.65
CA ALA A 113 -30.75 -18.89 53.08
C ALA A 113 -29.94 -17.84 53.86
N ASN A 114 -28.87 -17.32 53.25
CA ASN A 114 -28.06 -16.25 53.83
C ASN A 114 -28.82 -14.92 53.88
N GLN A 115 -29.56 -14.58 52.82
CA GLN A 115 -30.42 -13.39 52.79
C GLN A 115 -31.52 -13.48 53.85
N ALA A 116 -32.18 -14.63 54.00
CA ALA A 116 -33.17 -14.84 55.06
C ALA A 116 -32.56 -14.66 56.47
N SER A 117 -31.28 -15.02 56.65
CA SER A 117 -30.55 -14.80 57.89
C SER A 117 -30.24 -13.32 58.14
N ILE A 118 -29.94 -12.55 57.09
CA ILE A 118 -29.76 -11.09 57.15
C ILE A 118 -31.09 -10.42 57.52
N ASP A 119 -32.17 -10.73 56.81
CA ASP A 119 -33.50 -10.17 57.03
C ASP A 119 -33.99 -10.44 58.47
N ALA A 120 -33.76 -11.65 58.99
CA ALA A 120 -34.11 -12.00 60.36
C ALA A 120 -33.34 -11.15 61.40
N ILE A 121 -32.08 -10.79 61.13
CA ILE A 121 -31.30 -9.91 62.03
C ILE A 121 -31.79 -8.46 61.91
N GLU A 122 -32.13 -8.00 60.71
CA GLU A 122 -32.64 -6.64 60.47
C GLU A 122 -34.00 -6.40 61.14
N VAL A 123 -34.91 -7.36 61.09
CA VAL A 123 -36.21 -7.30 61.80
C VAL A 123 -36.02 -7.24 63.32
N ASN A 124 -35.03 -7.96 63.87
CA ASN A 124 -34.78 -8.02 65.31
C ASN A 124 -34.06 -6.77 65.88
N LYS A 125 -33.42 -5.95 65.02
CA LYS A 125 -32.81 -4.66 65.43
C LYS A 125 -33.84 -3.65 65.92
N SER A 126 -35.11 -3.78 65.56
CA SER A 126 -36.19 -2.86 65.96
C SER A 126 -36.59 -2.98 67.44
N THR A 127 -36.05 -3.95 68.20
CA THR A 127 -36.61 -4.32 69.53
C THR A 127 -35.65 -4.34 70.74
N SER A 128 -34.33 -4.13 70.65
CA SER A 128 -33.48 -3.99 71.87
C SER A 128 -32.01 -3.56 71.62
N SER A 129 -31.38 -3.04 72.69
CA SER A 129 -30.07 -2.35 72.78
C SER A 129 -28.78 -3.18 72.48
N GLY A 130 -28.85 -4.25 71.69
CA GLY A 130 -27.73 -5.17 71.38
C GLY A 130 -26.92 -4.85 70.11
N ASN A 131 -26.63 -3.57 69.85
CA ASN A 131 -26.30 -3.08 68.50
C ASN A 131 -24.97 -3.58 67.89
N PHE A 132 -23.89 -3.80 68.66
CA PHE A 132 -22.56 -4.06 68.10
C PHE A 132 -22.34 -5.51 67.60
N GLN A 133 -22.79 -6.53 68.33
CA GLN A 133 -22.64 -7.93 67.91
C GLN A 133 -23.49 -8.26 66.66
N ASN A 134 -24.69 -7.68 66.56
CA ASN A 134 -25.54 -7.81 65.38
C ASN A 134 -24.91 -7.14 64.14
N LEU A 135 -24.19 -6.02 64.31
CA LEU A 135 -23.44 -5.39 63.21
C LEU A 135 -22.30 -6.27 62.72
N GLN A 136 -21.50 -6.87 63.61
CA GLN A 136 -20.43 -7.79 63.22
C GLN A 136 -20.96 -9.04 62.51
N ARG A 137 -22.07 -9.62 62.99
CA ARG A 137 -22.72 -10.77 62.35
C ARG A 137 -23.24 -10.43 60.96
N LEU A 138 -23.90 -9.28 60.79
CA LEU A 138 -24.36 -8.81 59.49
C LEU A 138 -23.20 -8.63 58.51
N GLN A 139 -22.11 -8.00 58.93
CA GLN A 139 -20.92 -7.85 58.09
C GLN A 139 -20.35 -9.20 57.63
N SER A 140 -20.32 -10.20 58.51
CA SER A 140 -19.86 -11.55 58.15
C SER A 140 -20.80 -12.27 57.18
N LEU A 141 -22.12 -12.16 57.39
CA LEU A 141 -23.13 -12.76 56.50
C LEU A 141 -23.14 -12.08 55.12
N GLN A 142 -22.97 -10.75 55.07
CA GLN A 142 -22.81 -9.99 53.84
C GLN A 142 -21.60 -10.50 53.04
N LYS A 143 -20.41 -10.59 53.67
CA LYS A 143 -19.21 -11.14 53.01
C LYS A 143 -19.40 -12.57 52.51
N LEU A 144 -20.12 -13.40 53.26
CA LEU A 144 -20.41 -14.77 52.86
C LEU A 144 -21.37 -14.80 51.65
N GLY A 145 -22.34 -13.89 51.61
CA GLY A 145 -23.27 -13.72 50.50
C GLY A 145 -22.55 -13.27 49.23
N ASP A 146 -21.63 -12.32 49.37
CA ASP A 146 -20.76 -11.88 48.27
C ASP A 146 -19.92 -13.05 47.73
N THR A 147 -19.40 -13.91 48.63
CA THR A 147 -18.62 -15.09 48.26
C THR A 147 -19.47 -16.11 47.48
N TYR A 148 -20.68 -16.41 47.95
CA TYR A 148 -21.59 -17.33 47.25
C TYR A 148 -22.02 -16.78 45.90
N SER A 149 -22.37 -15.50 45.83
CA SER A 149 -22.74 -14.83 44.57
C SER A 149 -21.58 -14.88 43.57
N SER A 150 -20.37 -14.57 44.01
CA SER A 150 -19.17 -14.64 43.16
C SER A 150 -18.88 -16.06 42.65
N ALA A 151 -19.11 -17.10 43.46
CA ALA A 151 -18.93 -18.49 43.03
C ALA A 151 -20.00 -18.91 42.03
N ARG A 152 -21.27 -18.57 42.31
CA ARG A 152 -22.42 -18.79 41.41
C ARG A 152 -22.21 -18.14 40.06
N ASP A 153 -21.75 -16.89 40.03
CA ASP A 153 -21.53 -16.14 38.80
C ASP A 153 -20.41 -16.76 37.95
N LYS A 154 -19.32 -17.25 38.57
CA LYS A 154 -18.26 -17.98 37.85
C LYS A 154 -18.76 -19.28 37.22
N LEU A 155 -19.62 -20.02 37.92
CA LEU A 155 -20.22 -21.25 37.38
C LEU A 155 -21.19 -20.93 36.24
N GLN A 156 -21.98 -19.87 36.38
CA GLN A 156 -22.86 -19.38 35.31
C GLN A 156 -22.06 -18.98 34.07
N GLU A 157 -20.96 -18.24 34.24
CA GLU A 157 -20.07 -17.85 33.14
C GLU A 157 -19.53 -19.08 32.39
N LYS A 158 -19.08 -20.11 33.12
CA LYS A 158 -18.63 -21.37 32.52
C LYS A 158 -19.75 -22.10 31.77
N LEU A 159 -20.96 -22.15 32.34
CA LEU A 159 -22.12 -22.76 31.71
C LEU A 159 -22.49 -22.04 30.41
N ASP A 160 -22.51 -20.72 30.42
CA ASP A 160 -22.83 -19.89 29.25
C ASP A 160 -21.76 -20.07 28.16
N LYS A 161 -20.48 -20.09 28.54
CA LYS A 161 -19.36 -20.38 27.62
C LYS A 161 -19.43 -21.79 27.04
N LEU A 162 -19.74 -22.81 27.84
CA LEU A 162 -19.87 -24.20 27.40
C LEU A 162 -20.99 -24.33 26.36
N ARG A 163 -22.15 -23.70 26.63
CA ARG A 163 -23.28 -23.67 25.69
C ARG A 163 -22.95 -22.92 24.41
N ALA A 164 -22.27 -21.78 24.51
CA ALA A 164 -21.83 -21.01 23.35
C ALA A 164 -20.85 -21.82 22.48
N PHE A 165 -19.86 -22.48 23.10
CA PHE A 165 -18.89 -23.34 22.41
C PHE A 165 -19.55 -24.55 21.76
N ASN A 166 -20.52 -25.19 22.43
CA ASN A 166 -21.27 -26.28 21.81
C ASN A 166 -22.04 -25.82 20.56
N ALA A 167 -22.56 -24.59 20.57
CA ALA A 167 -23.25 -24.01 19.43
C ALA A 167 -22.29 -23.61 18.29
N SER A 168 -21.06 -23.17 18.59
CA SER A 168 -20.10 -22.68 17.59
C SER A 168 -19.11 -23.74 17.09
N SER A 169 -18.80 -24.77 17.89
CA SER A 169 -17.75 -25.75 17.58
C SER A 169 -17.93 -26.56 16.28
N PRO A 170 -19.14 -26.82 15.73
CA PRO A 170 -19.27 -27.41 14.41
C PRO A 170 -18.60 -26.58 13.30
N GLU A 171 -18.57 -25.25 13.45
CA GLU A 171 -17.91 -24.33 12.51
C GLU A 171 -16.38 -24.49 12.52
N ILE A 172 -15.79 -25.24 13.44
CA ILE A 172 -14.37 -25.61 13.35
C ILE A 172 -14.12 -26.47 12.11
N PHE A 173 -15.11 -27.25 11.68
CA PHE A 173 -15.02 -28.26 10.62
C PHE A 173 -15.77 -27.87 9.33
N GLY A 174 -16.13 -26.59 9.18
CA GLY A 174 -17.22 -26.16 8.29
C GLY A 174 -17.07 -26.37 6.79
N ASP A 175 -15.89 -26.73 6.28
CA ASP A 175 -15.70 -27.08 4.86
C ASP A 175 -15.40 -28.58 4.61
N ILE A 176 -15.36 -29.40 5.66
CA ILE A 176 -15.23 -30.87 5.58
C ILE A 176 -16.44 -31.47 4.88
N ASP A 177 -17.65 -30.97 5.17
CA ASP A 177 -18.89 -31.46 4.56
C ASP A 177 -18.87 -31.31 3.04
N ALA A 178 -18.34 -30.19 2.52
CA ALA A 178 -18.21 -29.97 1.09
C ALA A 178 -17.20 -30.93 0.44
N LEU A 179 -16.08 -31.20 1.11
CA LEU A 179 -15.08 -32.18 0.65
C LEU A 179 -15.62 -33.61 0.70
N ALA A 180 -16.36 -33.98 1.75
CA ALA A 180 -17.01 -35.29 1.87
C ALA A 180 -18.06 -35.50 0.78
N GLN A 181 -18.89 -34.49 0.51
CA GLN A 181 -19.87 -34.54 -0.58
C GLN A 181 -19.20 -34.67 -1.96
N ALA A 182 -18.04 -34.03 -2.16
CA ALA A 182 -17.26 -34.17 -3.38
C ALA A 182 -16.72 -35.61 -3.56
N ILE A 183 -16.26 -36.24 -2.47
CA ILE A 183 -15.87 -37.66 -2.46
C ILE A 183 -17.05 -38.56 -2.82
N ASP A 184 -18.20 -38.38 -2.18
CA ASP A 184 -19.39 -39.20 -2.43
C ASP A 184 -19.85 -39.08 -3.88
N THR A 185 -19.81 -37.87 -4.44
CA THR A 185 -20.13 -37.62 -5.84
C THR A 185 -19.17 -38.36 -6.78
N GLY A 186 -17.86 -38.23 -6.56
CA GLY A 186 -16.85 -38.90 -7.38
C GLY A 186 -16.87 -40.43 -7.25
N LEU A 187 -17.16 -40.97 -6.08
CA LEU A 187 -17.36 -42.42 -5.88
C LEU A 187 -18.62 -42.93 -6.60
N GLY A 188 -19.72 -42.17 -6.58
CA GLY A 188 -20.92 -42.50 -7.35
C GLY A 188 -20.66 -42.52 -8.86
N GLN A 189 -19.86 -41.58 -9.36
CA GLN A 189 -19.42 -41.54 -10.75
C GLN A 189 -18.48 -42.70 -11.11
N LEU A 190 -17.56 -43.07 -10.22
CA LEU A 190 -16.71 -44.25 -10.39
C LEU A 190 -17.54 -45.54 -10.52
N ALA A 191 -18.55 -45.72 -9.66
CA ALA A 191 -19.41 -46.90 -9.64
C ALA A 191 -20.23 -47.10 -10.92
N SER A 192 -20.47 -46.04 -11.69
CA SER A 192 -21.28 -46.05 -12.92
C SER A 192 -20.48 -45.80 -14.20
N SER A 193 -19.15 -45.86 -14.12
CA SER A 193 -18.24 -45.42 -15.17
C SER A 193 -18.09 -46.37 -16.36
N TRP A 194 -18.32 -47.68 -16.19
CA TRP A 194 -18.11 -48.68 -17.24
C TRP A 194 -19.35 -48.87 -18.12
N ASP A 195 -19.21 -48.70 -19.43
CA ASP A 195 -20.25 -49.01 -20.42
C ASP A 195 -19.98 -50.37 -21.08
N ALA A 196 -20.84 -51.34 -20.77
CA ALA A 196 -20.77 -52.69 -21.31
C ALA A 196 -21.12 -52.80 -22.81
N ASN A 197 -21.81 -51.81 -23.38
CA ASN A 197 -22.16 -51.81 -24.80
C ASN A 197 -20.97 -51.35 -25.66
N THR A 198 -20.22 -50.35 -25.18
CA THR A 198 -19.07 -49.80 -25.90
C THR A 198 -17.74 -50.42 -25.46
N TRP A 199 -17.72 -51.16 -24.34
CA TRP A 199 -16.52 -51.73 -23.70
C TRP A 199 -15.50 -50.64 -23.33
N THR A 200 -16.00 -49.50 -22.87
CA THR A 200 -15.17 -48.34 -22.52
C THR A 200 -15.64 -47.69 -21.22
N TYR A 201 -14.76 -46.91 -20.60
CA TYR A 201 -15.12 -46.00 -19.52
C TYR A 201 -15.71 -44.70 -20.08
N SER A 202 -16.76 -44.21 -19.43
CA SER A 202 -17.42 -42.95 -19.77
C SER A 202 -17.05 -41.88 -18.76
N ILE A 203 -16.64 -40.72 -19.26
CA ILE A 203 -16.34 -39.55 -18.42
C ILE A 203 -17.68 -38.85 -18.10
N PRO A 204 -18.01 -38.62 -16.82
CA PRO A 204 -19.18 -37.87 -16.42
C PRO A 204 -19.19 -36.46 -17.02
N ALA A 205 -20.37 -35.98 -17.42
CA ALA A 205 -20.51 -34.62 -17.96
C ALA A 205 -20.29 -33.54 -16.89
N ASP A 206 -20.65 -33.82 -15.64
CA ASP A 206 -20.47 -32.91 -14.51
C ASP A 206 -19.28 -33.35 -13.64
N LEU A 207 -18.22 -32.54 -13.67
CA LEU A 207 -17.04 -32.69 -12.82
C LEU A 207 -16.85 -31.47 -11.90
N SER A 208 -17.91 -30.69 -11.65
CA SER A 208 -17.85 -29.48 -10.83
C SER A 208 -17.32 -29.72 -9.41
N TRP A 209 -17.56 -30.92 -8.85
CA TRP A 209 -17.04 -31.33 -7.55
C TRP A 209 -15.49 -31.30 -7.47
N THR A 210 -14.81 -31.58 -8.59
CA THR A 210 -13.34 -31.51 -8.67
C THR A 210 -12.83 -30.08 -8.52
N THR A 211 -13.59 -29.11 -9.05
CA THR A 211 -13.27 -27.69 -8.97
C THR A 211 -13.48 -27.17 -7.55
N VAL A 212 -14.60 -27.54 -6.91
CA VAL A 212 -14.88 -27.18 -5.51
C VAL A 212 -13.79 -27.70 -4.59
N ALA A 213 -13.44 -28.99 -4.70
CA ALA A 213 -12.40 -29.60 -3.88
C ALA A 213 -11.02 -28.95 -4.10
N GLY A 214 -10.67 -28.71 -5.37
CA GLY A 214 -9.43 -28.03 -5.74
C GLY A 214 -9.34 -26.61 -5.18
N GLU A 215 -10.43 -25.84 -5.22
CA GLU A 215 -10.52 -24.50 -4.65
C GLU A 215 -10.36 -24.50 -3.12
N LEU A 216 -11.04 -25.40 -2.41
CA LEU A 216 -10.92 -25.53 -0.95
C LEU A 216 -9.49 -25.89 -0.52
N LYS A 217 -8.87 -26.86 -1.21
CA LYS A 217 -7.48 -27.24 -0.98
C LYS A 217 -6.53 -26.06 -1.22
N ALA A 218 -6.68 -25.38 -2.36
CA ALA A 218 -5.85 -24.23 -2.71
C ALA A 218 -6.00 -23.07 -1.71
N ASN A 219 -7.21 -22.85 -1.18
CA ASN A 219 -7.46 -21.83 -0.17
C ASN A 219 -6.77 -22.17 1.15
N ARG A 220 -6.86 -23.42 1.62
CA ARG A 220 -6.12 -23.87 2.81
C ARG A 220 -4.61 -23.73 2.63
N ASP A 221 -4.07 -24.20 1.50
CA ASP A 221 -2.64 -24.11 1.21
C ASP A 221 -2.16 -22.65 1.18
N PHE A 222 -2.94 -21.76 0.55
CA PHE A 222 -2.65 -20.33 0.51
C PHE A 222 -2.70 -19.70 1.90
N ALA A 223 -3.77 -19.94 2.65
CA ALA A 223 -3.94 -19.44 4.01
C ALA A 223 -2.79 -19.89 4.91
N LYS A 224 -2.38 -21.16 4.83
CA LYS A 224 -1.24 -21.72 5.57
C LYS A 224 0.08 -21.07 5.17
N LYS A 225 0.33 -20.90 3.87
CA LYS A 225 1.56 -20.25 3.35
C LYS A 225 1.73 -18.83 3.92
N TYR A 226 0.65 -18.06 3.99
CA TYR A 226 0.66 -16.67 4.46
C TYR A 226 0.22 -16.50 5.92
N GLN A 227 0.01 -17.60 6.64
CA GLN A 227 -0.43 -17.64 8.04
C GLN A 227 -1.68 -16.77 8.26
N ILE A 228 -2.67 -16.92 7.40
CA ILE A 228 -3.98 -16.27 7.52
C ILE A 228 -4.86 -17.26 8.27
N GLU A 229 -5.26 -16.91 9.49
CA GLU A 229 -6.20 -17.71 10.28
C GLU A 229 -7.63 -17.25 10.01
N ARG A 230 -8.60 -18.17 10.06
CA ARG A 230 -10.02 -17.83 9.98
C ARG A 230 -10.42 -17.02 11.23
N PRO A 231 -10.95 -15.80 11.08
CA PRO A 231 -11.56 -15.08 12.19
C PRO A 231 -12.80 -15.84 12.70
N GLN A 232 -12.95 -15.94 14.02
CA GLN A 232 -14.05 -16.68 14.65
C GLN A 232 -15.45 -16.18 14.23
N ASN A 233 -15.53 -14.90 13.91
CA ASN A 233 -16.73 -14.20 13.47
C ASN A 233 -17.09 -14.41 11.99
N LEU A 234 -16.25 -15.11 11.20
CA LEU A 234 -16.55 -15.45 9.80
C LEU A 234 -16.91 -16.92 9.68
N SER A 235 -17.96 -17.23 8.92
CA SER A 235 -18.19 -18.60 8.49
C SER A 235 -17.09 -19.09 7.54
N TRP A 236 -16.88 -20.40 7.44
CA TRP A 236 -15.98 -21.01 6.47
C TRP A 236 -16.33 -20.63 5.03
N LYS A 237 -17.61 -20.49 4.72
CA LYS A 237 -18.05 -20.03 3.40
C LYS A 237 -17.56 -18.61 3.11
N GLU A 238 -17.71 -17.69 4.07
CA GLU A 238 -17.25 -16.31 3.92
C GLU A 238 -15.74 -16.23 3.84
N TYR A 239 -15.05 -16.98 4.72
CA TYR A 239 -13.60 -17.07 4.77
C TYR A 239 -13.01 -17.64 3.47
N ASN A 240 -13.55 -18.74 2.96
CA ASN A 240 -13.12 -19.31 1.69
C ASN A 240 -13.35 -18.34 0.53
N SER A 241 -14.47 -17.62 0.49
CA SER A 241 -14.72 -16.59 -0.53
C SER A 241 -13.72 -15.43 -0.42
N TYR A 242 -13.33 -15.05 0.80
CA TYR A 242 -12.31 -14.03 1.04
C TYR A 242 -10.94 -14.48 0.52
N ILE A 243 -10.50 -15.69 0.91
CA ILE A 243 -9.21 -16.27 0.51
C ILE A 243 -9.14 -16.51 -1.00
N THR A 244 -10.21 -17.03 -1.63
CA THR A 244 -10.25 -17.20 -3.09
C THR A 244 -9.98 -15.89 -3.81
N GLY A 245 -10.66 -14.79 -3.41
CA GLY A 245 -10.43 -13.49 -4.06
C GLY A 245 -9.03 -12.93 -3.77
N LEU A 246 -8.49 -13.11 -2.56
CA LEU A 246 -7.13 -12.68 -2.23
C LEU A 246 -6.07 -13.47 -3.03
N ARG A 247 -6.29 -14.77 -3.23
CA ARG A 247 -5.44 -15.64 -4.05
C ARG A 247 -5.49 -15.23 -5.52
N GLN A 248 -6.66 -14.93 -6.06
CA GLN A 248 -6.82 -14.43 -7.43
C GLN A 248 -6.07 -13.12 -7.65
N GLN A 249 -6.22 -12.16 -6.72
CA GLN A 249 -5.48 -10.91 -6.74
C GLN A 249 -3.97 -11.14 -6.69
N ALA A 250 -3.49 -12.01 -5.79
CA ALA A 250 -2.06 -12.34 -5.69
C ALA A 250 -1.51 -12.94 -7.00
N GLU A 251 -2.27 -13.81 -7.66
CA GLU A 251 -1.90 -14.36 -8.96
C GLU A 251 -1.90 -13.31 -10.06
N GLU A 252 -2.85 -12.37 -10.07
CA GLU A 252 -2.90 -11.26 -11.03
C GLU A 252 -1.70 -10.32 -10.85
N LEU A 253 -1.38 -9.93 -9.62
CA LEU A 253 -0.18 -9.12 -9.32
C LEU A 253 1.08 -9.78 -9.85
N LYS A 254 1.21 -11.10 -9.68
CA LYS A 254 2.39 -11.85 -10.12
C LYS A 254 2.45 -12.03 -11.63
N LYS A 255 1.37 -12.52 -12.24
CA LYS A 255 1.36 -12.98 -13.63
C LYS A 255 1.04 -11.89 -14.65
N VAL A 256 0.24 -10.90 -14.25
CA VAL A 256 -0.23 -9.84 -15.15
C VAL A 256 0.59 -8.57 -14.94
N ASP A 257 0.61 -8.05 -13.70
CA ASP A 257 1.33 -6.81 -13.41
C ASP A 257 2.85 -7.04 -13.49
N GLY A 258 3.32 -8.18 -12.99
CA GLY A 258 4.72 -8.60 -13.07
C GLY A 258 5.50 -8.39 -11.78
N TRP A 259 4.79 -8.32 -10.64
CA TRP A 259 5.39 -8.26 -9.32
C TRP A 259 6.08 -9.59 -8.95
N ASP A 260 7.18 -9.50 -8.21
CA ASP A 260 7.83 -10.68 -7.65
C ASP A 260 7.10 -11.22 -6.39
N ASP A 261 7.56 -12.38 -5.91
CA ASP A 261 6.95 -13.06 -4.76
C ASP A 261 7.03 -12.26 -3.45
N GLU A 262 8.06 -11.45 -3.23
CA GLU A 262 8.20 -10.66 -2.00
C GLU A 262 7.30 -9.42 -2.02
N ALA A 263 7.10 -8.80 -3.18
CA ALA A 263 6.10 -7.75 -3.37
C ALA A 263 4.68 -8.29 -3.12
N VAL A 264 4.33 -9.43 -3.70
CA VAL A 264 3.00 -10.06 -3.51
C VAL A 264 2.80 -10.48 -2.05
N LYS A 265 3.84 -11.02 -1.39
CA LYS A 265 3.80 -11.33 0.04
C LYS A 265 3.61 -10.08 0.89
N ASN A 266 4.24 -8.96 0.53
CA ASN A 266 4.03 -7.68 1.22
C ASN A 266 2.57 -7.22 1.09
N TYR A 267 1.98 -7.27 -0.10
CA TYR A 267 0.56 -6.98 -0.33
C TYR A 267 -0.35 -7.83 0.58
N ILE A 268 -0.15 -9.14 0.60
CA ILE A 268 -0.95 -10.06 1.43
C ILE A 268 -0.82 -9.73 2.92
N ASN A 269 0.38 -9.38 3.38
CA ASN A 269 0.60 -8.97 4.78
C ASN A 269 -0.09 -7.65 5.13
N GLN A 270 -0.13 -6.69 4.20
CA GLN A 270 -0.87 -5.44 4.38
C GLN A 270 -2.38 -5.70 4.48
N VAL A 271 -2.93 -6.56 3.62
CA VAL A 271 -4.34 -6.98 3.67
C VAL A 271 -4.65 -7.70 5.00
N LYS A 272 -3.82 -8.66 5.39
CA LYS A 272 -3.93 -9.38 6.67
C LYS A 272 -3.94 -8.42 7.86
N SER A 273 -3.02 -7.46 7.90
CA SER A 273 -2.92 -6.51 9.00
C SER A 273 -4.13 -5.56 9.05
N SER A 274 -4.61 -5.13 7.89
CA SER A 274 -5.75 -4.20 7.78
C SER A 274 -7.11 -4.83 8.06
N THR A 275 -7.20 -6.16 7.98
CA THR A 275 -8.44 -6.91 8.22
C THR A 275 -8.55 -7.48 9.63
N ALA A 276 -7.49 -7.38 10.45
CA ALA A 276 -7.38 -8.02 11.76
C ALA A 276 -8.48 -7.66 12.79
N LYS A 277 -9.17 -6.52 12.61
CA LYS A 277 -10.21 -6.03 13.54
C LYS A 277 -11.64 -6.08 12.96
N LEU A 278 -11.80 -6.48 11.70
CA LEU A 278 -13.08 -6.47 11.01
C LEU A 278 -13.99 -7.61 11.49
N GLN A 279 -15.30 -7.43 11.37
CA GLN A 279 -16.28 -8.32 12.01
C GLN A 279 -17.16 -9.09 11.01
N THR A 280 -17.28 -8.63 9.78
CA THR A 280 -18.21 -9.23 8.80
C THR A 280 -17.52 -9.60 7.48
N GLY A 281 -18.02 -10.62 6.78
CA GLY A 281 -17.45 -11.02 5.48
C GLY A 281 -17.39 -9.84 4.49
N GLN A 282 -18.43 -8.99 4.47
CA GLN A 282 -18.48 -7.83 3.58
C GLN A 282 -17.38 -6.80 3.89
N GLU A 283 -17.06 -6.54 5.16
CA GLU A 283 -15.96 -5.66 5.53
C GLU A 283 -14.61 -6.22 5.05
N PHE A 284 -14.41 -7.53 5.18
CA PHE A 284 -13.20 -8.20 4.67
C PHE A 284 -13.07 -8.07 3.15
N TYR A 285 -14.16 -8.31 2.41
CA TYR A 285 -14.15 -8.17 0.94
C TYR A 285 -13.86 -6.74 0.51
N ASN A 286 -14.57 -5.77 1.11
CA ASN A 286 -14.39 -4.36 0.80
C ASN A 286 -12.96 -3.90 1.09
N LYS A 287 -12.40 -4.27 2.24
CA LYS A 287 -11.04 -3.85 2.60
C LYS A 287 -9.98 -4.48 1.71
N ARG A 288 -10.14 -5.76 1.37
CA ARG A 288 -9.28 -6.45 0.40
C ARG A 288 -9.30 -5.72 -0.95
N ASP A 289 -10.49 -5.44 -1.48
CA ASP A 289 -10.65 -4.86 -2.81
C ASP A 289 -10.19 -3.39 -2.85
N GLU A 290 -10.38 -2.64 -1.76
CA GLU A 290 -9.81 -1.30 -1.56
C GLU A 290 -8.27 -1.33 -1.63
N LEU A 291 -7.63 -2.24 -0.91
CA LEU A 291 -6.16 -2.36 -0.91
C LEU A 291 -5.64 -2.89 -2.24
N TYR A 292 -6.39 -3.77 -2.91
CA TYR A 292 -6.07 -4.22 -4.26
C TYR A 292 -6.09 -3.06 -5.26
N ALA A 293 -7.08 -2.17 -5.19
CA ALA A 293 -7.13 -0.99 -6.05
C ALA A 293 -5.89 -0.10 -5.87
N GLN A 294 -5.38 0.03 -4.63
CA GLN A 294 -4.15 0.79 -4.37
C GLN A 294 -2.91 0.16 -5.02
N THR A 295 -2.87 -1.15 -5.29
CA THR A 295 -1.75 -1.76 -6.05
C THR A 295 -1.69 -1.28 -7.50
N LYS A 296 -2.74 -0.60 -7.97
CA LYS A 296 -2.84 -0.02 -9.32
C LYS A 296 -2.53 1.49 -9.34
N GLU A 297 -2.19 2.06 -8.18
CA GLU A 297 -1.89 3.48 -8.03
C GLU A 297 -0.42 3.65 -7.65
N VAL A 298 0.41 4.02 -8.62
CA VAL A 298 1.85 4.25 -8.42
C VAL A 298 2.03 5.37 -7.39
N GLY A 299 2.68 5.03 -6.27
CA GLY A 299 2.88 5.95 -5.15
C GLY A 299 1.83 5.88 -4.05
N SER A 300 0.83 4.99 -4.12
CA SER A 300 -0.02 4.66 -2.97
C SER A 300 0.79 3.92 -1.90
N ASP A 301 0.27 3.86 -0.66
CA ASP A 301 0.92 3.15 0.44
C ASP A 301 1.15 1.66 0.10
N VAL A 302 0.12 1.01 -0.47
CA VAL A 302 0.22 -0.41 -0.84
C VAL A 302 1.23 -0.62 -1.95
N TYR A 303 1.16 0.15 -3.03
CA TYR A 303 2.11 0.04 -4.16
C TYR A 303 3.54 0.31 -3.69
N THR A 304 3.73 1.32 -2.84
CA THR A 304 5.04 1.70 -2.30
C THR A 304 5.63 0.61 -1.41
N GLY A 305 4.79 -0.01 -0.55
CA GLY A 305 5.19 -1.15 0.26
C GLY A 305 5.62 -2.36 -0.59
N MET A 306 4.88 -2.64 -1.67
CA MET A 306 5.25 -3.69 -2.63
C MET A 306 6.57 -3.36 -3.34
N TYR A 307 6.72 -2.13 -3.83
CA TYR A 307 7.93 -1.64 -4.50
C TYR A 307 9.17 -1.76 -3.60
N ALA A 308 9.05 -1.34 -2.34
CA ALA A 308 10.12 -1.43 -1.36
C ALA A 308 10.49 -2.88 -1.01
N ALA A 309 9.49 -3.76 -0.87
CA ALA A 309 9.70 -5.17 -0.52
C ALA A 309 10.29 -6.01 -1.66
N SER A 310 10.00 -5.64 -2.91
CA SER A 310 10.45 -6.34 -4.11
C SER A 310 11.97 -6.58 -4.12
N LYS A 311 12.36 -7.77 -4.57
CA LYS A 311 13.73 -8.23 -4.79
C LYS A 311 14.21 -8.10 -6.23
N MET A 312 13.37 -7.56 -7.12
CA MET A 312 13.80 -7.13 -8.46
C MET A 312 15.00 -6.19 -8.35
N SER A 313 15.88 -6.24 -9.35
CA SER A 313 16.97 -5.28 -9.48
C SER A 313 16.41 -3.87 -9.66
N SER A 314 17.19 -2.84 -9.28
CA SER A 314 16.79 -1.44 -9.47
C SER A 314 16.31 -1.16 -10.89
N ARG A 315 16.99 -1.72 -11.90
CA ARG A 315 16.61 -1.56 -13.30
C ARG A 315 15.23 -2.15 -13.60
N GLU A 316 14.99 -3.40 -13.19
CA GLU A 316 13.70 -4.08 -13.40
C GLU A 316 12.56 -3.33 -12.70
N LYS A 317 12.80 -2.73 -11.54
CA LYS A 317 11.80 -1.90 -10.84
C LYS A 317 11.44 -0.63 -11.61
N LEU A 318 12.43 0.06 -12.18
CA LEU A 318 12.19 1.24 -13.03
C LEU A 318 11.38 0.87 -14.27
N GLU A 319 11.77 -0.21 -14.96
CA GLU A 319 11.06 -0.72 -16.13
C GLU A 319 9.62 -1.16 -15.78
N LEU A 320 9.40 -1.74 -14.60
CA LEU A 320 8.08 -2.12 -14.12
C LEU A 320 7.16 -0.91 -13.91
N VAL A 321 7.64 0.16 -13.27
CA VAL A 321 6.85 1.40 -13.09
C VAL A 321 6.47 2.01 -14.43
N LEU A 322 7.42 2.10 -15.37
CA LEU A 322 7.18 2.61 -16.72
C LEU A 322 6.15 1.74 -17.46
N LYS A 323 6.26 0.41 -17.35
CA LYS A 323 5.27 -0.53 -17.91
C LYS A 323 3.89 -0.32 -17.31
N HIS A 324 3.78 -0.23 -15.98
CA HIS A 324 2.51 -0.04 -15.30
C HIS A 324 1.81 1.23 -15.77
N LEU A 325 2.53 2.34 -15.91
CA LEU A 325 2.00 3.62 -16.38
C LEU A 325 1.82 3.69 -17.90
N GLY A 326 2.18 2.64 -18.65
CA GLY A 326 2.04 2.60 -20.10
C GLY A 326 2.93 3.65 -20.77
N ALA A 327 4.17 3.80 -20.28
CA ALA A 327 5.10 4.79 -20.79
C ALA A 327 5.56 4.44 -22.21
N GLU A 328 5.24 5.32 -23.15
CA GLU A 328 5.69 5.26 -24.54
C GLU A 328 6.32 6.59 -24.95
N VAL A 329 7.30 6.56 -25.83
CA VAL A 329 7.93 7.77 -26.37
C VAL A 329 7.63 7.81 -27.87
N ASP A 330 7.09 8.92 -28.33
CA ASP A 330 6.72 9.11 -29.73
C ASP A 330 7.88 9.64 -30.61
N GLU A 331 7.57 9.89 -31.88
CA GLU A 331 8.52 10.42 -32.88
C GLU A 331 9.03 11.83 -32.57
N HIS A 332 8.30 12.62 -31.78
CA HIS A 332 8.71 13.95 -31.31
C HIS A 332 9.46 13.88 -29.97
N ASN A 333 9.87 12.68 -29.56
CA ASN A 333 10.55 12.40 -28.29
C ASN A 333 9.73 12.88 -27.07
N PHE A 334 8.40 12.86 -27.18
CA PHE A 334 7.48 13.15 -26.09
C PHE A 334 7.01 11.85 -25.45
N MET A 335 7.00 11.80 -24.11
CA MET A 335 6.51 10.63 -23.38
C MET A 335 5.01 10.74 -23.13
N HIS A 336 4.27 9.67 -23.45
CA HIS A 336 2.87 9.50 -23.05
C HIS A 336 2.77 8.42 -21.98
N LEU A 337 1.83 8.61 -21.04
CA LEU A 337 1.44 7.60 -20.06
C LEU A 337 0.02 7.13 -20.40
N THR A 338 -0.09 5.98 -21.08
CA THR A 338 -1.35 5.54 -21.73
C THR A 338 -2.03 4.37 -21.02
N SER A 339 -1.57 4.01 -19.83
CA SER A 339 -2.14 2.87 -19.10
C SER A 339 -3.62 3.06 -18.77
N ALA A 340 -4.40 2.03 -19.05
CA ALA A 340 -5.80 1.91 -18.61
C ALA A 340 -5.92 1.20 -17.25
N THR A 341 -4.84 0.58 -16.77
CA THR A 341 -4.87 -0.26 -15.57
C THR A 341 -4.20 0.39 -14.38
N HIS A 342 -3.23 1.29 -14.58
CA HIS A 342 -2.55 1.99 -13.51
C HIS A 342 -2.49 3.49 -13.77
N LYS A 343 -2.45 4.26 -12.69
CA LYS A 343 -2.22 5.71 -12.68
C LYS A 343 -1.28 6.09 -11.53
N PHE A 344 -0.86 7.35 -11.46
CA PHE A 344 -0.31 7.86 -10.21
C PHE A 344 -1.40 7.92 -9.13
N SER A 345 -1.02 7.68 -7.88
CA SER A 345 -1.89 7.92 -6.73
C SER A 345 -2.12 9.41 -6.55
N ASP A 346 -3.39 9.84 -6.56
CA ASP A 346 -3.77 11.24 -6.29
C ASP A 346 -3.39 11.68 -4.85
N LYS A 347 -3.00 10.72 -4.00
CA LYS A 347 -2.54 10.92 -2.62
C LYS A 347 -1.02 10.93 -2.47
N MET A 348 -0.24 10.72 -3.53
CA MET A 348 1.23 10.72 -3.42
C MET A 348 1.74 12.16 -3.21
N PRO A 349 2.30 12.49 -2.02
CA PRO A 349 2.78 13.84 -1.75
C PRO A 349 4.14 14.09 -2.42
N PRO A 350 4.53 15.37 -2.63
CA PRO A 350 5.83 15.75 -3.19
C PRO A 350 7.06 15.18 -2.48
N HIS A 351 6.94 14.82 -1.20
CA HIS A 351 8.04 14.25 -0.39
C HIS A 351 7.91 12.74 -0.15
N GLY A 352 6.96 12.08 -0.82
CA GLY A 352 6.53 10.71 -0.51
C GLY A 352 7.59 9.63 -0.75
N ASP A 353 7.51 8.56 0.04
CA ASP A 353 8.46 7.45 0.08
C ASP A 353 8.73 6.82 -1.29
N PHE A 354 7.71 6.68 -2.14
CA PHE A 354 7.86 6.15 -3.49
C PHE A 354 8.90 6.93 -4.31
N LEU A 355 8.84 8.27 -4.28
CA LEU A 355 9.74 9.14 -5.04
C LEU A 355 11.19 8.92 -4.60
N MET A 356 11.40 8.74 -3.30
CA MET A 356 12.70 8.46 -2.71
C MET A 356 13.23 7.07 -3.10
N TYR A 357 12.39 6.02 -3.06
CA TYR A 357 12.76 4.68 -3.52
C TYR A 357 13.09 4.68 -5.02
N PHE A 358 12.23 5.29 -5.83
CA PHE A 358 12.41 5.40 -7.28
C PHE A 358 13.70 6.15 -7.62
N ARG A 359 13.95 7.29 -6.98
CA ARG A 359 15.20 8.05 -7.10
C ARG A 359 16.43 7.19 -6.81
N LYS A 360 16.42 6.45 -5.70
CA LYS A 360 17.53 5.56 -5.32
C LYS A 360 17.76 4.51 -6.40
N ASP A 361 16.71 3.92 -6.95
CA ASP A 361 16.83 2.92 -8.02
C ASP A 361 17.34 3.52 -9.33
N VAL A 362 16.99 4.78 -9.66
CA VAL A 362 17.62 5.51 -10.79
C VAL A 362 19.12 5.63 -10.56
N ILE A 363 19.55 6.13 -9.40
CA ILE A 363 20.98 6.27 -9.05
C ILE A 363 21.70 4.92 -9.13
N LEU A 364 21.11 3.85 -8.58
CA LEU A 364 21.72 2.52 -8.58
C LEU A 364 21.74 1.86 -9.96
N THR A 365 20.83 2.22 -10.86
CA THR A 365 20.78 1.71 -12.22
C THR A 365 21.86 2.35 -13.09
N PHE A 366 22.05 3.67 -13.01
CA PHE A 366 22.98 4.41 -13.86
C PHE A 366 24.36 4.59 -13.22
N LYS A 367 24.47 4.57 -11.89
CA LYS A 367 25.68 4.66 -11.07
C LYS A 367 26.64 5.77 -11.52
N ASP A 368 27.59 5.41 -12.38
CA ASP A 368 28.69 6.24 -12.88
C ASP A 368 28.42 6.82 -14.27
N LYS A 369 27.36 6.38 -14.93
CA LYS A 369 26.91 6.86 -16.24
C LYS A 369 25.83 7.91 -16.08
N SER A 370 25.83 8.87 -16.99
CA SER A 370 24.71 9.77 -17.21
C SER A 370 23.55 9.06 -17.91
N LEU A 371 22.35 9.63 -17.80
CA LEU A 371 21.18 9.13 -18.52
C LEU A 371 21.40 9.14 -20.04
N LYS A 372 22.18 10.11 -20.56
CA LYS A 372 22.52 10.24 -21.98
C LYS A 372 23.41 9.11 -22.51
N GLU A 373 24.22 8.51 -21.66
CA GLU A 373 25.15 7.45 -22.05
C GLU A 373 24.49 6.07 -22.14
N ASP A 374 23.25 5.95 -21.66
CA ASP A 374 22.48 4.71 -21.76
C ASP A 374 22.01 4.45 -23.20
N LYS A 375 22.40 3.29 -23.73
CA LYS A 375 22.06 2.88 -25.10
C LYS A 375 20.83 1.99 -25.18
N SER A 376 20.22 1.66 -24.04
CA SER A 376 19.05 0.77 -23.98
C SER A 376 17.73 1.48 -24.27
N GLY A 377 17.72 2.81 -24.21
CA GLY A 377 16.51 3.64 -24.30
C GLY A 377 15.90 3.97 -22.93
N LEU A 378 16.23 3.21 -21.88
CA LEU A 378 15.74 3.48 -20.52
C LEU A 378 16.21 4.85 -20.02
N GLY A 379 17.45 5.27 -20.30
CA GLY A 379 17.92 6.61 -19.92
C GLY A 379 17.08 7.74 -20.51
N GLN A 380 16.65 7.61 -21.77
CA GLN A 380 15.74 8.57 -22.43
C GLN A 380 14.35 8.56 -21.77
N GLN A 381 13.81 7.38 -21.48
CA GLN A 381 12.52 7.26 -20.80
C GLN A 381 12.56 7.89 -19.40
N ILE A 382 13.57 7.57 -18.59
CA ILE A 382 13.72 8.12 -17.23
C ILE A 382 13.90 9.64 -17.27
N HIS A 383 14.67 10.17 -18.22
CA HIS A 383 14.78 11.62 -18.44
C HIS A 383 13.43 12.29 -18.70
N LEU A 384 12.61 11.73 -19.59
CA LEU A 384 11.28 12.28 -19.89
C LEU A 384 10.28 12.05 -18.74
N PHE A 385 10.42 10.94 -18.02
CA PHE A 385 9.53 10.57 -16.92
C PHE A 385 9.60 11.54 -15.73
N ARG A 386 10.76 12.16 -15.50
CA ARG A 386 10.95 13.13 -14.40
C ARG A 386 9.97 14.31 -14.48
N TYR A 387 9.53 14.69 -15.69
CA TYR A 387 8.55 15.75 -15.89
C TYR A 387 7.15 15.35 -15.38
N TYR A 388 6.79 14.07 -15.47
CA TYR A 388 5.53 13.54 -14.93
C TYR A 388 5.57 13.41 -13.40
N LEU A 389 6.74 13.21 -12.80
CA LEU A 389 6.88 13.21 -11.33
C LEU A 389 6.58 14.59 -10.75
N ASP A 390 7.10 15.66 -11.38
CA ASP A 390 6.76 17.03 -10.97
C ASP A 390 5.30 17.39 -11.28
N ARG A 391 4.77 16.96 -12.44
CA ARG A 391 3.33 17.09 -12.75
C ARG A 391 2.46 16.59 -11.59
N GLN A 392 2.79 15.39 -11.11
CA GLN A 392 2.07 14.75 -10.03
C GLN A 392 2.18 15.55 -8.73
N ALA A 393 3.35 16.09 -8.43
CA ALA A 393 3.55 16.93 -7.25
C ALA A 393 2.78 18.27 -7.34
N ILE A 394 2.81 18.94 -8.49
CA ILE A 394 2.02 20.16 -8.76
C ILE A 394 0.53 19.88 -8.55
N TYR A 395 0.03 18.78 -9.11
CA TYR A 395 -1.41 18.50 -9.07
C TYR A 395 -1.83 18.04 -7.68
N TYR A 396 -0.96 17.35 -6.95
CA TYR A 396 -1.17 17.05 -5.54
C TYR A 396 -1.39 18.35 -4.73
N ILE A 397 -0.52 19.35 -4.87
CA ILE A 397 -0.67 20.63 -4.17
C ILE A 397 -1.95 21.34 -4.59
N ARG A 398 -2.21 21.46 -5.90
CA ARG A 398 -3.40 22.13 -6.45
C ARG A 398 -4.72 21.54 -5.96
N ASN A 399 -4.78 20.20 -5.83
CA ASN A 399 -6.02 19.46 -5.58
C ASN A 399 -6.28 19.14 -4.09
N ASN A 400 -5.26 19.16 -3.25
CA ASN A 400 -5.40 18.76 -1.83
C ASN A 400 -5.27 19.93 -0.84
N TYR A 401 -4.87 21.11 -1.31
CA TYR A 401 -4.66 22.28 -0.46
C TYR A 401 -5.48 23.48 -0.95
N GLU A 402 -6.02 24.23 0.02
CA GLU A 402 -6.73 25.49 -0.21
C GLU A 402 -5.76 26.67 -0.10
N GLY A 403 -5.97 27.71 -0.89
CA GLY A 403 -5.13 28.91 -0.94
C GLY A 403 -5.53 29.84 -2.07
N ALA A 404 -5.20 31.13 -1.98
CA ALA A 404 -5.54 32.11 -3.02
C ALA A 404 -4.64 31.98 -4.27
N SER A 405 -3.48 31.32 -4.13
CA SER A 405 -2.56 30.95 -5.22
C SER A 405 -1.92 29.60 -4.97
N ASP A 406 -1.30 29.01 -6.00
CA ASP A 406 -0.56 27.76 -5.88
C ASP A 406 0.57 27.81 -4.84
N TYR A 407 1.25 28.95 -4.68
CA TYR A 407 2.30 29.10 -3.68
C TYR A 407 1.76 29.12 -2.24
N GLU A 408 0.60 29.74 -2.00
CA GLU A 408 -0.06 29.66 -0.69
C GLU A 408 -0.45 28.24 -0.35
N LYS A 409 -0.96 27.48 -1.34
CA LYS A 409 -1.23 26.04 -1.18
C LYS A 409 0.04 25.26 -0.85
N LEU A 410 1.15 25.56 -1.51
CA LEU A 410 2.45 24.94 -1.23
C LEU A 410 2.92 25.25 0.20
N LEU A 411 2.77 26.48 0.67
CA LEU A 411 3.11 26.88 2.04
C LEU A 411 2.24 26.15 3.08
N ALA A 412 0.93 26.05 2.84
CA ALA A 412 0.01 25.31 3.71
C ALA A 412 0.40 23.82 3.81
N TYR A 413 0.78 23.21 2.70
CA TYR A 413 1.34 21.87 2.68
C TYR A 413 2.64 21.76 3.49
N GLY A 414 3.56 22.71 3.34
CA GLY A 414 4.80 22.75 4.12
C GLY A 414 4.54 22.81 5.63
N GLU A 415 3.58 23.65 6.05
CA GLU A 415 3.16 23.79 7.44
C GLU A 415 2.54 22.49 7.99
N GLU A 416 1.58 21.89 7.27
CA GLU A 416 0.92 20.65 7.70
C GLU A 416 1.91 19.49 7.85
N GLN A 417 2.86 19.38 6.92
CA GLN A 417 3.84 18.30 6.89
C GLN A 417 5.09 18.60 7.73
N GLY A 418 5.21 19.79 8.33
CA GLY A 418 6.38 20.21 9.11
C GLY A 418 7.67 20.29 8.28
N LEU A 419 7.56 20.68 7.00
CA LEU A 419 8.68 20.74 6.06
C LEU A 419 9.21 22.17 5.88
N THR A 420 10.52 22.29 5.69
CA THR A 420 11.15 23.51 5.17
C THR A 420 11.43 23.36 3.68
N PHE A 421 11.50 24.49 2.98
CA PHE A 421 11.72 24.54 1.53
C PHE A 421 13.08 25.15 1.17
N ASP A 422 13.70 24.63 0.12
CA ASP A 422 14.93 25.20 -0.42
C ASP A 422 14.62 26.22 -1.51
N TYR A 423 15.06 27.45 -1.29
CA TYR A 423 14.99 28.57 -2.25
C TYR A 423 16.38 28.94 -2.79
N THR A 424 17.41 28.18 -2.43
CA THR A 424 18.81 28.61 -2.62
C THR A 424 19.43 28.16 -3.94
N THR A 425 18.76 27.29 -4.68
CA THR A 425 19.16 26.95 -6.05
C THR A 425 18.79 28.07 -7.03
N GLY A 426 19.53 28.19 -8.15
CA GLY A 426 19.30 29.27 -9.11
C GLY A 426 18.03 29.04 -9.93
N ALA A 427 17.22 30.10 -10.10
CA ALA A 427 16.01 30.06 -10.93
C ALA A 427 16.22 30.66 -12.34
N ASN A 428 17.46 30.97 -12.73
CA ASN A 428 17.78 31.65 -14.00
C ASN A 428 17.27 30.89 -15.24
N TYR A 429 17.31 29.56 -15.21
CA TYR A 429 16.81 28.71 -16.30
C TYR A 429 15.28 28.67 -16.45
N HIS A 430 14.55 29.23 -15.47
CA HIS A 430 13.09 29.34 -15.43
C HIS A 430 12.62 30.79 -15.56
N ASN A 431 13.53 31.68 -15.96
CA ASN A 431 13.28 33.10 -16.20
C ASN A 431 13.68 33.45 -17.63
N ARG A 432 13.13 32.71 -18.59
CA ARG A 432 13.47 32.87 -20.01
C ARG A 432 12.70 34.00 -20.65
N TYR A 433 13.31 34.62 -21.64
CA TYR A 433 12.75 35.69 -22.45
C TYR A 433 12.96 35.41 -23.92
N ASP A 434 12.06 35.93 -24.76
CA ASP A 434 12.19 35.81 -26.21
C ASP A 434 13.46 36.56 -26.65
N LYS A 435 14.37 35.82 -27.29
CA LYS A 435 15.68 36.36 -27.68
C LYS A 435 15.62 37.39 -28.80
N ASP A 436 14.56 37.37 -29.60
CA ASP A 436 14.38 38.16 -30.82
C ASP A 436 13.48 39.37 -30.57
N THR A 437 12.53 39.26 -29.63
CA THR A 437 11.54 40.32 -29.34
C THR A 437 11.72 41.02 -27.99
N ASP A 438 12.52 40.46 -27.06
CA ASP A 438 12.74 41.06 -25.74
C ASP A 438 14.19 40.95 -25.24
N VAL A 439 14.45 41.55 -24.09
CA VAL A 439 15.71 41.47 -23.34
C VAL A 439 15.42 41.11 -21.89
N PHE A 440 16.37 40.47 -21.21
CA PHE A 440 16.22 40.21 -19.77
C PHE A 440 16.04 41.53 -19.01
N ARG A 441 14.95 41.63 -18.23
CA ARG A 441 14.63 42.82 -17.44
C ARG A 441 14.81 42.56 -15.95
N ARG A 442 14.19 41.50 -15.45
CA ARG A 442 14.24 41.02 -14.07
C ARG A 442 13.80 39.56 -14.01
N PRO A 443 14.03 38.87 -12.89
CA PRO A 443 13.34 37.62 -12.59
C PRO A 443 11.84 37.88 -12.41
N TYR A 444 11.04 37.02 -13.02
CA TYR A 444 9.59 36.92 -12.84
C TYR A 444 9.21 35.67 -12.06
N ASN A 445 10.09 34.67 -11.99
CA ASN A 445 9.85 33.40 -11.35
C ASN A 445 10.89 33.13 -10.27
N MET A 446 10.46 32.52 -9.16
CA MET A 446 11.34 31.88 -8.18
C MET A 446 11.24 30.37 -8.27
N LYS A 447 12.21 29.68 -7.68
CA LYS A 447 12.25 28.22 -7.61
C LYS A 447 12.21 27.78 -6.15
N VAL A 448 11.36 26.80 -5.87
CA VAL A 448 11.15 26.22 -4.55
C VAL A 448 11.34 24.72 -4.66
N GLN A 449 12.23 24.13 -3.87
CA GLN A 449 12.44 22.68 -3.85
C GLN A 449 12.01 22.08 -2.52
N VAL A 450 11.43 20.88 -2.59
CA VAL A 450 10.78 20.23 -1.46
C VAL A 450 11.34 18.83 -1.23
N PRO A 451 11.58 18.44 0.04
CA PRO A 451 11.91 19.31 1.18
C PRO A 451 13.34 19.90 1.04
N GLN A 452 13.67 20.91 1.86
CA GLN A 452 15.00 21.51 1.86
C GLN A 452 16.09 20.50 2.25
N GLU A 453 15.84 19.75 3.31
CA GLU A 453 16.76 18.77 3.89
C GLU A 453 16.14 17.38 3.89
N ASN A 454 16.97 16.36 4.10
CA ASN A 454 16.48 14.99 4.16
C ASN A 454 15.71 14.79 5.47
N THR A 455 14.48 14.30 5.39
CA THR A 455 13.65 14.03 6.58
C THR A 455 13.81 12.60 7.11
N PHE A 456 14.64 11.78 6.46
CA PHE A 456 14.92 10.40 6.84
C PHE A 456 16.27 10.25 7.58
N ASP A 457 16.36 9.21 8.41
CA ASP A 457 17.62 8.86 9.09
C ASP A 457 18.70 8.44 8.07
N GLN A 458 19.94 8.90 8.31
CA GLN A 458 21.10 8.72 7.44
C GLN A 458 21.55 7.26 7.32
N GLU A 459 21.10 6.37 8.20
CA GLU A 459 21.55 4.97 8.25
C GLU A 459 21.16 4.12 7.02
N ASN A 460 20.19 4.56 6.20
CA ASN A 460 19.59 3.71 5.15
C ASN A 460 19.86 4.15 3.69
N ASP A 461 20.82 5.06 3.46
CA ASP A 461 21.13 5.62 2.13
C ASP A 461 19.88 6.17 1.39
N PHE A 462 18.92 6.70 2.14
CA PHE A 462 17.68 7.28 1.64
C PHE A 462 17.75 8.80 1.74
N ASN A 463 17.36 9.49 0.67
CA ASN A 463 17.40 10.93 0.60
C ASN A 463 16.20 11.47 -0.18
N ASN A 464 15.27 12.11 0.51
CA ASN A 464 14.13 12.77 -0.11
C ASN A 464 14.35 14.26 -0.39
N ALA A 465 15.48 14.85 0.02
CA ALA A 465 15.73 16.28 -0.13
C ALA A 465 15.76 16.71 -1.61
N ARG A 466 15.12 17.86 -1.87
CA ARG A 466 15.19 18.64 -3.11
C ARG A 466 14.89 17.79 -4.35
N MET A 467 13.94 16.87 -4.22
CA MET A 467 13.51 15.97 -5.29
C MET A 467 12.59 16.68 -6.27
N VAL A 468 11.55 17.33 -5.75
CA VAL A 468 10.56 18.05 -6.54
C VAL A 468 10.92 19.53 -6.59
N GLU A 469 10.67 20.15 -7.75
CA GLU A 469 10.84 21.58 -7.96
C GLU A 469 9.50 22.23 -8.33
N PHE A 470 9.21 23.40 -7.75
CA PHE A 470 8.10 24.25 -8.12
C PHE A 470 8.65 25.59 -8.62
N ILE A 471 8.20 26.02 -9.79
CA ILE A 471 8.52 27.34 -10.32
C ILE A 471 7.31 28.22 -10.03
N VAL A 472 7.53 29.30 -9.30
CA VAL A 472 6.44 30.17 -8.81
C VAL A 472 6.61 31.55 -9.42
N ASN A 473 5.56 32.04 -10.05
CA ASN A 473 5.50 33.40 -10.54
C ASN A 473 5.49 34.38 -9.35
N LEU A 474 6.46 35.29 -9.34
CA LEU A 474 6.67 36.25 -8.25
C LEU A 474 5.53 37.24 -8.09
N GLU A 475 4.72 37.48 -9.13
CA GLU A 475 3.62 38.45 -9.11
C GLU A 475 2.28 37.82 -8.74
N THR A 476 1.99 36.64 -9.28
CA THR A 476 0.69 35.97 -9.09
C THR A 476 0.72 34.94 -7.97
N GLY A 477 1.89 34.39 -7.65
CA GLY A 477 2.03 33.23 -6.77
C GLY A 477 1.59 31.90 -7.42
N GLU A 478 1.21 31.92 -8.70
CA GLU A 478 0.85 30.69 -9.44
C GLU A 478 2.08 29.90 -9.87
N PHE A 479 1.91 28.59 -10.07
CA PHE A 479 2.98 27.79 -10.65
C PHE A 479 3.15 28.11 -12.14
N GLU A 480 4.39 28.36 -12.56
CA GLU A 480 4.79 28.45 -13.96
C GLU A 480 5.19 27.03 -14.42
N THR A 481 4.26 26.31 -15.04
CA THR A 481 4.47 24.90 -15.41
C THR A 481 4.14 24.63 -16.87
N GLN A 482 4.95 23.78 -17.51
CA GLN A 482 4.69 23.30 -18.87
C GLN A 482 3.38 22.50 -19.00
N TRP A 483 2.84 22.02 -17.88
CA TRP A 483 1.63 21.20 -17.88
C TRP A 483 0.35 22.02 -18.09
N ASP A 484 0.39 23.32 -17.79
CA ASP A 484 -0.73 24.23 -18.11
C ASP A 484 -0.88 24.41 -19.63
N ALA A 485 0.23 24.39 -20.37
CA ALA A 485 0.23 24.27 -21.83
C ALA A 485 -0.20 22.86 -22.29
N TYR A 486 0.47 21.79 -21.83
CA TYR A 486 0.21 20.44 -22.36
C TYR A 486 -1.23 19.97 -22.11
N ASP A 487 -1.83 20.26 -20.95
CA ASP A 487 -3.20 19.80 -20.64
C ASP A 487 -4.26 20.42 -21.57
N GLN A 488 -3.98 21.57 -22.20
CA GLN A 488 -4.84 22.16 -23.26
C GLN A 488 -4.84 21.32 -24.55
N HIS A 489 -3.79 20.52 -24.76
CA HIS A 489 -3.57 19.70 -25.96
C HIS A 489 -3.71 18.20 -25.67
N LYS A 490 -4.43 17.84 -24.60
CA LYS A 490 -4.68 16.45 -24.25
C LYS A 490 -5.67 15.80 -25.21
N LEU A 491 -5.29 14.65 -25.77
CA LEU A 491 -6.08 13.89 -26.73
C LEU A 491 -7.04 12.90 -26.03
N PRO A 492 -8.18 12.54 -26.65
CA PRO A 492 -9.17 11.64 -26.05
C PRO A 492 -8.64 10.23 -25.71
N ASN A 493 -7.55 9.80 -26.34
CA ASN A 493 -6.90 8.51 -26.09
C ASN A 493 -5.87 8.57 -24.93
N GLY A 494 -5.80 9.68 -24.20
CA GLY A 494 -4.88 9.87 -23.07
C GLY A 494 -3.48 10.36 -23.43
N ARG A 495 -3.16 10.46 -24.73
CA ARG A 495 -1.91 11.06 -25.23
C ARG A 495 -2.00 12.59 -25.22
N TYR A 496 -0.88 13.25 -25.48
CA TYR A 496 -0.80 14.68 -25.77
C TYR A 496 -0.47 14.93 -27.24
N ASP A 497 -0.93 16.06 -27.79
CA ASP A 497 -0.39 16.53 -29.07
C ASP A 497 1.07 16.95 -28.87
N SER A 498 1.99 16.24 -29.52
CA SER A 498 3.42 16.49 -29.40
C SER A 498 3.99 17.32 -30.56
N ASN A 499 3.16 17.76 -31.51
CA ASN A 499 3.61 18.55 -32.65
C ASN A 499 3.91 20.00 -32.23
N PRO A 500 5.16 20.48 -32.36
CA PRO A 500 5.54 21.83 -31.97
C PRO A 500 4.84 22.97 -32.72
N GLU A 501 4.22 22.71 -33.86
CA GLU A 501 3.51 23.74 -34.65
C GLU A 501 2.09 24.03 -34.15
N HIS A 502 1.56 23.22 -33.24
CA HIS A 502 0.21 23.42 -32.71
C HIS A 502 0.18 24.29 -31.44
N TYR A 503 1.35 24.64 -30.91
CA TYR A 503 1.49 25.43 -29.69
C TYR A 503 1.73 26.90 -30.03
N THR A 504 1.03 27.76 -29.31
CA THR A 504 1.15 29.22 -29.37
C THR A 504 2.48 29.69 -28.78
N HIS A 505 2.81 30.95 -29.01
CA HIS A 505 4.03 31.55 -28.48
C HIS A 505 4.06 31.54 -26.94
N ASP A 506 2.93 31.83 -26.29
CA ASP A 506 2.81 31.88 -24.83
C ASP A 506 2.91 30.47 -24.23
N GLU A 507 2.26 29.47 -24.82
CA GLU A 507 2.41 28.07 -24.38
C GLU A 507 3.86 27.58 -24.53
N LEU A 508 4.56 27.98 -25.60
CA LEU A 508 5.99 27.68 -25.75
C LEU A 508 6.86 28.41 -24.72
N HIS A 509 6.43 29.55 -24.17
CA HIS A 509 7.13 30.25 -23.10
C HIS A 509 7.03 29.45 -21.79
N GLU A 510 5.83 28.97 -21.44
CA GLU A 510 5.59 28.07 -20.30
C GLU A 510 6.43 26.78 -20.42
N ILE A 511 6.41 26.14 -21.61
CA ILE A 511 7.23 24.97 -21.92
C ILE A 511 8.74 25.27 -21.86
N ALA A 512 9.17 26.51 -22.05
CA ALA A 512 10.59 26.85 -21.92
C ALA A 512 11.02 26.88 -20.44
N ASN A 513 10.13 27.27 -19.54
CA ASN A 513 10.39 27.44 -18.10
C ASN A 513 10.16 26.17 -17.26
N THR A 514 9.95 25.02 -17.90
CA THR A 514 9.78 23.67 -17.31
C THR A 514 10.54 23.42 -16.01
N GLU A 515 9.82 22.98 -15.00
CA GLU A 515 10.25 22.25 -13.80
C GLU A 515 10.68 20.81 -14.10
N SER A 516 11.62 20.26 -13.32
CA SER A 516 12.00 18.86 -13.47
C SER A 516 12.45 18.19 -12.18
N PHE A 517 11.91 17.01 -11.91
CA PHE A 517 12.28 16.20 -10.76
C PHE A 517 13.78 15.85 -10.80
N ASN A 518 14.44 15.98 -9.65
CA ASN A 518 15.86 15.72 -9.49
C ASN A 518 16.15 14.31 -8.98
N TYR A 519 16.78 13.51 -9.83
CA TYR A 519 17.33 12.23 -9.40
C TYR A 519 18.57 12.40 -8.52
N GLY A 520 19.43 13.38 -8.79
CA GLY A 520 20.54 13.77 -7.94
C GLY A 520 20.21 15.04 -7.13
N PRO A 521 20.42 15.09 -5.81
CA PRO A 521 20.06 16.28 -5.04
C PRO A 521 20.88 17.48 -5.50
N SER A 522 20.21 18.58 -5.78
CA SER A 522 20.88 19.85 -6.05
C SER A 522 21.65 20.31 -4.80
N LYS A 523 22.68 21.15 -4.97
CA LYS A 523 23.50 21.63 -3.84
C LYS A 523 22.88 22.86 -3.16
N GLY A 524 22.59 23.93 -3.92
CA GLY A 524 22.18 25.21 -3.33
C GLY A 524 23.21 25.72 -2.30
N HIS A 525 22.71 26.25 -1.18
CA HIS A 525 23.52 26.59 0.01
C HIS A 525 23.63 25.43 1.02
N ASN A 526 23.20 24.22 0.65
CA ASN A 526 23.16 23.09 1.54
C ASN A 526 24.49 22.33 1.59
N GLU A 527 24.63 21.47 2.59
CA GLU A 527 25.79 20.60 2.76
C GLU A 527 26.03 19.71 1.53
N PRO A 528 27.29 19.38 1.19
CA PRO A 528 27.59 18.49 0.08
C PRO A 528 26.94 17.11 0.23
N ASN A 529 26.35 16.62 -0.86
CA ASN A 529 25.81 15.26 -0.92
C ASN A 529 26.92 14.23 -0.67
N LYS A 530 26.57 13.14 0.04
CA LYS A 530 27.47 12.04 0.41
C LYS A 530 26.99 10.72 -0.18
N GLY A 531 27.84 9.69 -0.10
CA GLY A 531 27.50 8.32 -0.51
C GLY A 531 27.08 8.25 -1.97
N ILE A 532 26.02 7.49 -2.25
CA ILE A 532 25.52 7.26 -3.61
C ILE A 532 25.00 8.53 -4.31
N TYR A 533 24.70 9.59 -3.54
CA TYR A 533 24.14 10.85 -4.05
C TYR A 533 25.20 11.88 -4.48
N ALA A 534 26.49 11.64 -4.17
CA ALA A 534 27.57 12.56 -4.52
C ALA A 534 27.73 12.68 -6.04
N GLY A 535 27.69 13.91 -6.56
CA GLY A 535 27.87 14.21 -7.99
C GLY A 535 26.73 13.74 -8.91
N GLN A 536 25.64 13.21 -8.36
CA GLN A 536 24.55 12.66 -9.17
C GLN A 536 23.75 13.74 -9.91
N HIS A 537 23.67 14.96 -9.37
CA HIS A 537 22.92 16.04 -10.03
C HIS A 537 23.50 16.38 -11.41
N ASP A 538 24.82 16.61 -11.48
CA ASP A 538 25.49 16.89 -12.76
C ASP A 538 25.40 15.71 -13.74
N ARG A 539 25.40 14.49 -13.22
CA ARG A 539 25.42 13.26 -14.01
C ARG A 539 24.04 12.88 -14.56
N LEU A 540 23.01 12.90 -13.72
CA LEU A 540 21.68 12.39 -14.05
C LEU A 540 20.74 13.49 -14.52
N ASP A 541 20.86 14.70 -13.95
CA ASP A 541 19.90 15.78 -14.21
C ASP A 541 20.43 16.81 -15.22
N VAL A 542 21.74 17.08 -15.23
CA VAL A 542 22.39 18.05 -16.15
C VAL A 542 22.91 17.39 -17.43
N THR A 543 23.62 16.27 -17.32
CA THR A 543 24.13 15.50 -18.48
C THR A 543 23.03 14.61 -19.05
N GLN A 544 21.97 15.24 -19.51
CA GLN A 544 20.72 14.58 -19.88
C GLN A 544 20.64 14.22 -21.39
N PRO A 545 19.81 13.22 -21.75
CA PRO A 545 19.33 13.01 -23.11
C PRO A 545 18.61 14.24 -23.70
N SER A 546 18.25 14.16 -24.98
CA SER A 546 17.48 15.23 -25.61
C SER A 546 16.11 15.36 -24.96
N ASP A 547 15.65 16.61 -24.83
CA ASP A 547 14.26 16.92 -24.46
C ASP A 547 13.30 16.59 -25.63
N SER A 548 11.99 16.71 -25.42
CA SER A 548 11.00 16.65 -26.50
C SER A 548 11.25 17.74 -27.55
N GLU A 549 10.82 17.52 -28.79
CA GLU A 549 10.94 18.53 -29.85
C GLU A 549 10.23 19.84 -29.48
N LEU A 550 9.09 19.75 -28.77
CA LEU A 550 8.38 20.89 -28.18
C LEU A 550 9.30 21.75 -27.31
N ARG A 551 9.96 21.13 -26.32
CA ARG A 551 10.86 21.83 -25.41
C ARG A 551 12.13 22.32 -26.11
N GLN A 552 12.62 21.60 -27.11
CA GLN A 552 13.71 22.05 -27.95
C GLN A 552 13.33 23.32 -28.75
N LYS A 553 12.14 23.35 -29.37
CA LYS A 553 11.61 24.53 -30.06
C LYS A 553 11.46 25.71 -29.09
N ALA A 554 10.82 25.48 -27.94
CA ALA A 554 10.67 26.48 -26.88
C ALA A 554 12.03 27.10 -26.47
N LYS A 555 13.03 26.27 -26.15
CA LYS A 555 14.38 26.74 -25.77
C LYS A 555 15.15 27.42 -26.90
N SER A 556 14.77 27.19 -28.16
CA SER A 556 15.38 27.87 -29.30
C SER A 556 14.88 29.32 -29.46
N ILE A 557 13.67 29.62 -28.97
CA ILE A 557 13.04 30.94 -28.96
C ILE A 557 13.39 31.68 -27.66
N PHE A 558 13.18 31.02 -26.53
CA PHE A 558 13.30 31.59 -25.20
C PHE A 558 14.64 31.23 -24.55
N LYS A 559 15.51 32.22 -24.39
CA LYS A 559 16.83 32.05 -23.75
C LYS A 559 16.79 32.50 -22.29
N SER A 560 17.59 31.83 -21.46
CA SER A 560 17.82 32.23 -20.07
C SER A 560 18.95 33.25 -19.99
N GLU A 561 18.90 34.14 -19.01
CA GLU A 561 20.00 35.04 -18.70
C GLU A 561 21.09 34.32 -17.89
N ASP A 562 22.36 34.68 -18.13
CA ASP A 562 23.48 34.16 -17.34
C ASP A 562 23.47 34.80 -15.93
N ASP A 563 23.92 34.04 -14.93
CA ASP A 563 24.05 34.55 -13.56
C ASP A 563 24.93 35.80 -13.50
N LEU A 564 24.61 36.71 -12.58
CA LEU A 564 25.36 37.92 -12.32
C LEU A 564 26.85 37.61 -12.11
N GLY A 565 27.71 38.22 -12.94
CA GLY A 565 29.16 38.05 -12.90
C GLY A 565 29.70 36.86 -13.69
N LYS A 566 28.86 35.93 -14.20
CA LYS A 566 29.27 34.91 -15.16
C LYS A 566 29.07 35.44 -16.58
N LYS A 567 30.16 35.53 -17.37
CA LYS A 567 30.12 35.97 -18.78
C LYS A 567 29.40 37.31 -19.04
N GLY A 568 29.29 38.18 -18.03
CA GLY A 568 28.56 39.46 -18.13
C GLY A 568 27.05 39.37 -17.88
N GLY A 569 26.57 38.21 -17.42
CA GLY A 569 25.18 37.97 -17.07
C GLY A 569 24.61 38.96 -16.04
N GLN A 570 23.29 39.13 -16.08
CA GLN A 570 22.55 40.15 -15.32
C GLN A 570 21.58 39.54 -14.29
N TYR A 571 21.53 38.22 -14.16
CA TYR A 571 20.55 37.52 -13.36
C TYR A 571 20.98 37.38 -11.88
N ALA A 572 20.16 37.86 -10.96
CA ALA A 572 20.27 37.65 -9.54
C ALA A 572 18.89 37.25 -9.00
N ASP A 573 18.78 36.11 -8.31
CA ASP A 573 17.52 35.69 -7.70
C ASP A 573 17.03 36.73 -6.69
N ILE A 574 15.77 37.16 -6.83
CA ILE A 574 15.08 38.00 -5.85
C ILE A 574 14.86 37.23 -4.55
N VAL A 575 14.44 35.96 -4.67
CA VAL A 575 14.20 35.06 -3.54
C VAL A 575 15.37 34.08 -3.43
N LYS A 576 16.07 34.08 -2.29
CA LYS A 576 17.27 33.26 -2.08
C LYS A 576 17.34 32.71 -0.66
N GLY A 577 18.31 33.14 0.15
CA GLY A 577 18.52 32.64 1.51
C GLY A 577 17.43 33.08 2.50
N GLY A 578 16.71 34.16 2.21
CA GLY A 578 15.58 34.63 3.01
C GLY A 578 14.28 33.86 2.75
N GLY A 579 14.22 33.04 1.69
CA GLY A 579 13.09 32.18 1.35
C GLY A 579 11.78 32.95 1.21
N HIS A 580 10.70 32.45 1.83
CA HIS A 580 9.40 33.12 1.83
C HIS A 580 9.45 34.61 2.21
N LYS A 581 10.36 35.00 3.11
CA LYS A 581 10.47 36.40 3.54
C LYS A 581 11.05 37.32 2.46
N ASP A 582 11.85 36.78 1.52
CA ASP A 582 12.29 37.54 0.35
C ASP A 582 11.11 37.79 -0.61
N TYR A 583 10.25 36.78 -0.78
CA TYR A 583 9.03 36.88 -1.58
C TYR A 583 8.08 37.93 -1.00
N GLU A 584 7.80 37.88 0.31
CA GLU A 584 6.98 38.88 1.00
C GLU A 584 7.55 40.29 0.87
N ALA A 585 8.87 40.45 1.05
CA ALA A 585 9.52 41.74 0.92
C ALA A 585 9.41 42.30 -0.51
N TRP A 586 9.59 41.46 -1.54
CA TRP A 586 9.42 41.87 -2.93
C TRP A 586 7.98 42.31 -3.20
N GLN A 587 7.00 41.49 -2.80
CA GLN A 587 5.57 41.78 -2.95
C GLN A 587 5.18 43.09 -2.25
N GLU A 588 5.59 43.30 -1.00
CA GLU A 588 5.27 44.50 -0.24
C GLU A 588 5.87 45.76 -0.87
N ARG A 589 7.15 45.72 -1.25
CA ARG A 589 7.86 46.89 -1.78
C ARG A 589 7.47 47.25 -3.20
N THR A 590 6.95 46.29 -3.97
CA THR A 590 6.63 46.49 -5.39
C THR A 590 5.14 46.51 -5.72
N LYS A 591 4.26 46.37 -4.72
CA LYS A 591 2.80 46.24 -4.88
C LYS A 591 2.15 47.26 -5.82
N ASP A 592 2.54 48.53 -5.71
CA ASP A 592 1.95 49.64 -6.49
C ASP A 592 2.89 50.15 -7.60
N MET A 593 4.01 49.45 -7.84
CA MET A 593 4.98 49.81 -8.87
C MET A 593 4.52 49.32 -10.25
N SER A 594 4.68 50.16 -11.27
CA SER A 594 4.64 49.75 -12.67
C SER A 594 5.79 48.80 -13.00
N GLU A 595 5.69 48.04 -14.10
CA GLU A 595 6.80 47.16 -14.53
C GLU A 595 8.12 47.91 -14.74
N LYS A 596 8.06 49.17 -15.17
CA LYS A 596 9.26 50.00 -15.31
C LYS A 596 9.90 50.26 -13.94
N GLU A 597 9.11 50.61 -12.94
CA GLU A 597 9.58 50.86 -11.57
C GLU A 597 10.12 49.57 -10.92
N LYS A 598 9.48 48.42 -11.16
CA LYS A 598 9.99 47.11 -10.69
C LYS A 598 11.35 46.75 -11.30
N VAL A 599 11.56 47.05 -12.58
CA VAL A 599 12.86 46.85 -13.23
C VAL A 599 13.93 47.78 -12.66
N GLU A 600 13.59 49.05 -12.41
CA GLU A 600 14.47 50.01 -11.74
C GLU A 600 14.82 49.54 -10.32
N GLU A 601 13.84 49.02 -9.58
CA GLU A 601 14.04 48.46 -8.25
C GLU A 601 14.94 47.23 -8.24
N TYR A 602 14.69 46.30 -9.17
CA TYR A 602 15.56 45.14 -9.39
C TYR A 602 16.99 45.56 -9.74
N HIS A 603 17.18 46.64 -10.51
CA HIS A 603 18.52 47.15 -10.81
C HIS A 603 19.26 47.67 -9.57
N LYS A 604 18.57 48.32 -8.62
CA LYS A 604 19.19 48.73 -7.36
C LYS A 604 19.59 47.51 -6.51
N PHE A 605 18.71 46.52 -6.40
CA PHE A 605 19.02 45.24 -5.76
C PHE A 605 20.22 44.52 -6.42
N LYS A 606 20.24 44.45 -7.76
CA LYS A 606 21.36 43.89 -8.53
C LYS A 606 22.67 44.66 -8.28
N ASN A 607 22.63 45.99 -8.16
CA ASN A 607 23.80 46.78 -7.80
C ASN A 607 24.30 46.48 -6.38
N TYR A 608 23.37 46.29 -5.43
CA TYR A 608 23.69 45.84 -4.08
C TYR A 608 24.40 44.49 -4.09
N THR A 609 23.84 43.47 -4.76
CA THR A 609 24.47 42.13 -4.86
C THR A 609 25.85 42.19 -5.54
N THR A 610 26.00 43.03 -6.57
CA THR A 610 27.29 43.27 -7.24
C THR A 610 28.32 43.90 -6.29
N LYS A 611 27.92 44.92 -5.52
CA LYS A 611 28.78 45.66 -4.59
C LYS A 611 29.34 44.76 -3.50
N PHE A 612 28.52 43.86 -2.95
CA PHE A 612 28.91 42.97 -1.86
C PHE A 612 29.38 41.58 -2.32
N ARG A 613 29.31 41.29 -3.63
CA ARG A 613 29.71 40.00 -4.25
C ARG A 613 29.01 38.80 -3.61
N VAL A 614 27.76 39.00 -3.18
CA VAL A 614 26.91 37.98 -2.58
C VAL A 614 25.47 38.29 -2.97
N ASN A 615 24.67 37.25 -3.21
CA ASN A 615 23.22 37.38 -3.32
C ASN A 615 22.56 36.82 -2.04
N PRO A 616 22.23 37.68 -1.06
CA PRO A 616 21.57 37.22 0.16
C PRO A 616 20.04 37.07 0.00
N GLY A 617 19.45 37.59 -1.09
CA GLY A 617 18.01 37.74 -1.26
C GLY A 617 17.55 39.18 -1.07
N TYR A 618 16.35 39.50 -1.58
CA TYR A 618 15.82 40.86 -1.62
C TYR A 618 15.51 41.44 -0.24
N ARG A 619 15.07 40.62 0.73
CA ARG A 619 14.79 41.11 2.08
C ARG A 619 16.02 41.72 2.75
N ASP A 620 17.17 41.09 2.58
CA ASP A 620 18.42 41.59 3.16
C ASP A 620 18.85 42.92 2.52
N TYR A 621 18.58 43.11 1.23
CA TYR A 621 18.74 44.41 0.59
C TYR A 621 17.83 45.46 1.24
N THR A 622 16.53 45.19 1.39
CA THR A 622 15.56 46.14 1.97
C THR A 622 15.86 46.54 3.43
N ASN A 623 16.61 45.71 4.17
CA ASN A 623 17.05 45.98 5.54
C ASN A 623 18.42 46.66 5.64
N SER A 624 19.06 46.98 4.51
CA SER A 624 20.40 47.57 4.47
C SER A 624 20.36 49.10 4.42
N ASP A 625 21.44 49.74 4.89
CA ASP A 625 21.64 51.19 4.72
C ASP A 625 21.68 51.61 3.24
N VAL A 626 22.04 50.68 2.33
CA VAL A 626 22.07 50.93 0.89
C VAL A 626 20.66 51.13 0.34
N TYR A 627 19.67 50.36 0.82
CA TYR A 627 18.28 50.55 0.41
C TYR A 627 17.74 51.93 0.77
N VAL A 628 18.06 52.41 1.98
CA VAL A 628 17.69 53.75 2.43
C VAL A 628 18.32 54.81 1.52
N TRP A 629 19.59 54.63 1.13
CA TRP A 629 20.28 55.55 0.22
C TRP A 629 19.73 55.52 -1.21
N ASP A 630 19.36 54.34 -1.73
CA ASP A 630 18.80 54.19 -3.08
C ASP A 630 17.35 54.74 -3.21
N HIS A 631 16.72 55.12 -2.10
CA HIS A 631 15.32 55.59 -2.00
C HIS A 631 15.17 56.98 -1.35
N GLN A 632 16.29 57.66 -1.10
CA GLN A 632 16.34 59.10 -0.78
C GLN A 632 16.52 59.92 -2.05
#